data_AF-A0A7K4LTT5-F1
#
_entry.id   AF-A0A7K4LTT5-F1
#
_cell.length_a   1.000
_cell.length_b   1.000
_cell.length_c   1.000
_cell.angle_alpha   90.00
_cell.angle_beta   90.00
_cell.angle_gamma   90.00
#
_symmetry.space_group_name_H-M   'P 1'
#
loop_
_entity.id
_entity.type
_entity.pdbx_description
1 polymer ?
#
loop_
_entity_poly.entity_id
_entity_poly.type
_entity_poly.pdbx_seq_one_letter_code
_entity_poly.pdbx_strand_id
1 'polypeptide(L)'
;VAEAATGDMRWPLPAALCPVANFCFFSSIHLSGLFLAALSVERYLSVAFPLRAQRWRRPGLYVAASCVLWLVTTAHCSVIFV
;
A
#
# COMPACT_ATOMS: atom_id res chain seq x y z
N VAL A 1 7.25 11.23 -15.87
CA VAL A 1 5.85 11.40 -15.40
C VAL A 1 5.91 11.91 -13.96
N ALA A 2 6.16 13.21 -13.83
CA ALA A 2 6.12 13.96 -12.57
C ALA A 2 5.43 15.27 -12.95
N GLU A 3 4.09 15.21 -13.02
CA GLU A 3 3.29 16.33 -13.49
C GLU A 3 2.98 17.28 -12.33
N ALA A 4 3.20 18.56 -12.63
CA ALA A 4 2.68 19.76 -11.99
C ALA A 4 3.22 20.18 -10.61
N ALA A 5 4.10 21.19 -10.62
CA ALA A 5 4.05 22.32 -9.67
C ALA A 5 4.85 23.53 -10.16
N THR A 6 4.52 24.03 -11.37
CA THR A 6 4.94 25.37 -11.82
C THR A 6 3.69 26.25 -11.79
N GLY A 7 3.47 26.92 -10.67
CA GLY A 7 2.33 27.82 -10.47
C GLY A 7 1.88 27.79 -9.01
N ASP A 8 2.27 28.81 -8.26
CA ASP A 8 1.89 29.09 -6.85
C ASP A 8 1.82 27.84 -5.96
N MET A 9 2.90 27.54 -5.23
CA MET A 9 3.13 26.35 -4.39
C MET A 9 2.18 26.23 -3.16
N ARG A 10 0.88 26.44 -3.35
CA ARG A 10 -0.18 26.40 -2.35
C ARG A 10 -1.07 25.21 -2.72
N TRP A 11 -1.05 24.17 -1.89
CA TRP A 11 -1.91 23.00 -2.08
C TRP A 11 -3.38 23.47 -2.14
N PRO A 12 -4.10 23.29 -3.28
CA PRO A 12 -5.44 23.86 -3.48
C PRO A 12 -6.53 23.10 -2.72
N LEU A 13 -6.20 21.94 -2.18
CA LEU A 13 -7.08 21.10 -1.39
C LEU A 13 -7.02 21.49 0.10
N PRO A 14 -8.07 21.16 0.89
CA PRO A 14 -8.07 21.38 2.33
C PRO A 14 -6.78 20.95 3.02
N ALA A 15 -6.36 21.70 4.04
CA ALA A 15 -5.12 21.46 4.76
C ALA A 15 -4.99 20.02 5.30
N ALA A 16 -6.11 19.35 5.58
CA ALA A 16 -6.17 17.96 6.03
C ALA A 16 -5.77 16.93 4.94
N LEU A 17 -5.91 17.27 3.65
CA LEU A 17 -5.59 16.34 2.55
C LEU A 17 -4.10 16.25 2.26
N CYS A 18 -3.31 17.28 2.61
CA CYS A 18 -1.86 17.27 2.44
C CYS A 18 -1.17 16.13 3.23
N PRO A 19 -1.37 16.01 4.57
CA PRO A 19 -0.78 14.90 5.34
C PRO A 19 -1.36 13.53 4.96
N VAL A 20 -2.63 13.48 4.55
CA VAL A 20 -3.29 12.23 4.11
C VAL A 20 -2.70 11.72 2.79
N ALA A 21 -2.53 12.59 1.80
CA ALA A 21 -1.91 12.23 0.53
C ALA A 21 -0.49 11.72 0.77
N ASN A 22 0.29 12.43 1.59
CA ASN A 22 1.63 12.02 1.97
C ASN A 22 1.63 10.63 2.64
N PHE A 23 0.74 10.39 3.60
CA PHE A 23 0.59 9.10 4.27
C PHE A 23 0.25 7.97 3.29
N CYS A 24 -0.66 8.21 2.34
CA CYS A 24 -1.03 7.22 1.33
C CYS A 24 0.15 6.90 0.40
N PHE A 25 0.91 7.89 -0.04
CA PHE A 25 2.09 7.69 -0.87
C PHE A 25 3.15 6.84 -0.15
N PHE A 26 3.48 7.20 1.10
CA PHE A 26 4.41 6.41 1.90
C PHE A 26 3.87 4.99 2.13
N SER A 27 2.62 4.84 2.55
CA SER A 27 2.01 3.52 2.78
C SER A 27 2.05 2.64 1.54
N SER A 28 1.71 3.19 0.37
CA SER A 28 1.74 2.48 -0.91
C SER A 28 3.16 2.01 -1.29
N ILE A 29 4.17 2.84 -1.07
CA ILE A 29 5.58 2.47 -1.34
C ILE A 29 6.02 1.32 -0.42
N HIS A 30 5.71 1.40 0.88
CA HIS A 30 6.06 0.34 1.82
C HIS A 30 5.28 -0.96 1.54
N LEU A 31 4.01 -0.85 1.18
CA LEU A 31 3.19 -2.01 0.82
C LEU A 31 3.74 -2.70 -0.43
N SER A 32 4.12 -1.93 -1.45
CA SER A 32 4.75 -2.47 -2.66
C SER A 32 6.11 -3.13 -2.36
N GLY A 33 6.95 -2.51 -1.53
CA GLY A 33 8.23 -3.09 -1.12
C GLY A 33 8.06 -4.41 -0.36
N LEU A 34 7.13 -4.45 0.59
CA LEU A 34 6.81 -5.67 1.35
C LEU A 34 6.19 -6.74 0.45
N PHE A 35 5.36 -6.36 -0.52
CA PHE A 35 4.78 -7.25 -1.52
C PHE A 35 5.86 -7.88 -2.41
N LEU A 36 6.82 -7.09 -2.88
CA LEU A 36 7.94 -7.56 -3.70
C LEU A 36 8.88 -8.46 -2.90
N ALA A 37 9.20 -8.10 -1.65
CA ALA A 37 9.99 -8.94 -0.75
C ALA A 37 9.28 -10.28 -0.50
N ALA A 38 7.97 -10.23 -0.25
CA ALA A 38 7.14 -11.41 -0.12
C ALA A 38 7.22 -12.29 -1.38
N LEU A 39 6.94 -11.75 -2.57
CA LEU A 39 7.02 -12.50 -3.84
C LEU A 39 8.41 -13.10 -4.09
N SER A 40 9.48 -12.37 -3.75
CA SER A 40 10.86 -12.87 -3.84
C SER A 40 11.03 -14.14 -3.00
N VAL A 41 10.55 -14.11 -1.75
CA VAL A 41 10.58 -15.27 -0.85
C VAL A 41 9.70 -16.41 -1.36
N GLU A 42 8.58 -16.15 -2.07
CA GLU A 42 7.78 -17.23 -2.69
C GLU A 42 8.58 -17.96 -3.74
N ARG A 43 9.15 -17.19 -4.66
CA ARG A 43 9.90 -17.75 -5.77
C ARG A 43 11.07 -18.55 -5.23
N TYR A 44 11.78 -18.01 -4.24
CA TYR A 44 12.86 -18.72 -3.57
C TYR A 44 12.41 -20.04 -2.93
N LEU A 45 11.35 -20.02 -2.12
CA LEU A 45 10.82 -21.23 -1.47
C LEU A 45 10.23 -22.24 -2.46
N SER A 46 9.63 -21.80 -3.56
CA SER A 46 9.07 -22.68 -4.59
C SER A 46 10.16 -23.45 -5.35
N VAL A 47 11.32 -22.83 -5.55
CA VAL A 47 12.49 -23.44 -6.20
C VAL A 47 13.23 -24.36 -5.25
N ALA A 48 13.41 -23.96 -3.99
CA ALA A 48 14.15 -24.74 -3.00
C ALA A 48 13.30 -25.88 -2.36
N PHE A 49 12.00 -25.69 -2.20
CA PHE A 49 11.10 -26.62 -1.47
C PHE A 49 9.73 -26.79 -2.14
N PRO A 50 9.66 -27.55 -3.25
CA PRO A 50 8.43 -27.74 -4.03
C PRO A 50 7.28 -28.37 -3.23
N LEU A 51 7.57 -29.21 -2.22
CA LEU A 51 6.56 -29.92 -1.43
C LEU A 51 5.94 -29.09 -0.29
N ARG A 52 6.62 -28.03 0.19
CA ARG A 52 6.10 -27.15 1.25
C ARG A 52 5.39 -25.91 0.69
N ALA A 53 5.77 -25.47 -0.51
CA ALA A 53 5.24 -24.28 -1.17
C ALA A 53 3.72 -24.34 -1.44
N GLN A 54 3.15 -25.53 -1.65
CA GLN A 54 1.72 -25.68 -1.94
C GLN A 54 0.80 -25.32 -0.76
N ARG A 55 1.29 -25.42 0.49
CA ARG A 55 0.55 -25.05 1.71
C ARG A 55 0.70 -23.58 2.10
N TRP A 56 1.64 -22.87 1.46
CA TRP A 56 1.95 -21.47 1.69
C TRP A 56 1.46 -20.56 0.57
N ARG A 57 0.59 -21.03 -0.35
CA ARG A 57 -0.10 -20.21 -1.35
C ARG A 57 -0.82 -19.07 -0.62
N ARG A 58 -0.29 -17.86 -0.74
CA ARG A 58 -0.39 -16.78 0.24
C ARG A 58 -1.76 -16.15 0.42
N PRO A 59 -2.49 -16.47 1.51
CA PRO A 59 -3.54 -15.59 1.99
C PRO A 59 -2.97 -14.25 2.51
N GLY A 60 -1.72 -14.22 2.97
CA GLY A 60 -1.15 -13.05 3.64
C GLY A 60 -1.04 -11.78 2.80
N LEU A 61 -0.83 -11.91 1.49
CA LEU A 61 -0.73 -10.79 0.54
C LEU A 61 -2.09 -10.11 0.34
N TYR A 62 -3.09 -10.92 0.03
CA TYR A 62 -4.48 -10.49 -0.19
C TYR A 62 -5.11 -10.00 1.11
N VAL A 63 -4.81 -10.65 2.24
CA VAL A 63 -5.24 -10.20 3.57
C VAL A 63 -4.57 -8.89 3.95
N ALA A 64 -3.26 -8.71 3.72
CA ALA A 64 -2.59 -7.44 4.01
C ALA A 64 -3.11 -6.29 3.14
N ALA A 65 -3.26 -6.52 1.84
CA ALA A 65 -3.86 -5.54 0.93
C ALA A 65 -5.32 -5.21 1.33
N SER A 66 -6.11 -6.22 1.70
CA SER A 66 -7.49 -6.04 2.16
C SER A 66 -7.56 -5.26 3.48
N CYS A 67 -6.70 -5.56 4.45
CA CYS A 67 -6.59 -4.83 5.72
C CYS A 67 -6.19 -3.37 5.50
N VAL A 68 -5.17 -3.11 4.65
CA VAL A 68 -4.75 -1.73 4.34
C VAL A 68 -5.87 -0.96 3.65
N LEU A 69 -6.54 -1.58 2.67
CA LEU A 69 -7.66 -0.97 1.97
C LEU A 69 -8.82 -0.65 2.94
N TRP A 70 -9.13 -1.57 3.86
CA TRP A 70 -10.11 -1.35 4.92
C TRP A 70 -9.75 -0.17 5.81
N LEU A 71 -8.50 -0.09 6.27
CA LEU A 71 -8.02 0.98 7.14
C LEU A 71 -8.04 2.33 6.44
N VAL A 72 -7.62 2.39 5.17
CA VAL A 72 -7.68 3.62 4.37
C VAL A 72 -9.12 4.06 4.14
N THR A 73 -10.02 3.12 3.80
CA THR A 73 -11.43 3.43 3.54
C THR A 73 -12.13 3.90 4.80
N THR A 74 -11.90 3.26 5.95
CA THR A 74 -12.48 3.66 7.23
C THR A 74 -11.91 5.00 7.73
N ALA A 75 -10.60 5.22 7.58
CA ALA A 75 -9.99 6.51 7.90
C ALA A 75 -10.55 7.63 7.00
N HIS A 76 -10.69 7.38 5.69
CA HIS A 76 -11.24 8.33 4.74
C HIS A 76 -12.71 8.66 5.03
N CYS A 77 -13.54 7.64 5.31
CA CYS A 77 -14.93 7.85 5.72
C CYS A 77 -15.03 8.61 7.05
N SER A 78 -14.19 8.31 8.04
CA SER A 78 -14.16 9.00 9.33
C SER A 78 -13.76 10.48 9.19
N VAL A 79 -12.73 10.76 8.37
CA VAL A 79 -12.26 12.13 8.11
C VAL A 79 -13.27 12.96 7.31
N ILE A 80 -14.10 12.33 6.48
CA ILE A 80 -15.16 13.02 5.73
C ILE A 80 -16.41 13.28 6.59
N PHE A 81 -16.64 12.46 7.62
CA PHE A 81 -17.84 12.54 8.46
C PHE A 81 -17.65 13.42 9.72
N VAL A 82 -16.43 13.90 9.98
CA VAL A 82 -16.05 14.86 11.03
C VAL A 82 -15.75 16.21 10.41
#